data_AF-A0A7C5WRS0-F1
#
_entry.id   AF-A0A7C5WRS0-F1
#
_cell.length_a   1.000
_cell.length_b   1.000
_cell.length_c   1.000
_cell.angle_alpha   90.00
_cell.angle_beta   90.00
_cell.angle_gamma   90.00
#
_symmetry.space_group_name_H-M   'P 1'
#
loop_
_entity.id
_entity.type
_entity.pdbx_description
1 polymer ?
#
loop_
_entity_poly.entity_id
_entity_poly.type
_entity_poly.pdbx_seq_one_letter_code
_entity_poly.pdbx_strand_id
1 'polypeptide(L)' 'MKVFVDLFSDLTGLLTLGIIIFMLVMMGYLFSMFISKMNHKE' A
#
# COMPACT_ATOMS: atom_id res chain seq x y z
N MET A 1 4.02 17.52 12.37
CA MET A 1 5.34 17.17 11.79
C MET A 1 6.11 16.12 12.58
N LYS A 2 6.13 16.15 13.93
CA LYS A 2 6.84 15.15 14.76
C LYS A 2 6.58 13.69 14.38
N VAL A 3 5.31 13.32 14.19
CA VAL A 3 4.91 11.95 13.79
C VAL A 3 5.51 11.53 12.44
N PHE A 4 5.55 12.45 11.47
CA PHE A 4 6.20 12.17 10.18
C PHE A 4 7.72 12.06 10.33
N VAL A 5 8.33 12.89 11.17
CA VAL A 5 9.78 12.82 11.46
C VAL A 5 10.13 11.48 12.12
N ASP A 6 9.33 11.00 13.06
CA ASP A 6 9.54 9.69 13.71
C ASP A 6 9.38 8.52 12.72
N LEU A 7 8.47 8.64 11.75
CA LEU A 7 8.30 7.65 10.68
C LEU A 7 9.49 7.60 9.69
N PHE A 8 10.27 8.67 9.55
CA PHE A 8 11.43 8.72 8.64
C PHE A 8 12.77 8.60 9.35
N SER A 9 12.84 8.82 10.66
CA SER A 9 14.09 8.85 11.42
C SER A 9 14.47 7.51 12.04
N ASP A 10 13.52 6.59 12.20
CA ASP A 10 13.74 5.27 12.79
C ASP A 10 13.53 4.15 11.76
N LEU A 11 14.32 3.07 11.86
CA LEU A 11 14.19 1.88 11.00
C LEU A 11 12.77 1.29 11.08
N THR A 12 12.18 1.32 12.27
CA THR A 12 10.80 0.88 12.52
C THR A 12 9.79 1.78 11.81
N GLY A 13 10.06 3.09 11.77
CA GLY A 13 9.26 4.06 11.05
C GLY A 13 9.27 3.81 9.55
N LEU A 14 10.47 3.65 8.97
CA LEU A 14 10.66 3.34 7.55
C LEU A 14 9.99 2.01 7.16
N LEU A 15 10.11 0.99 8.01
CA LEU A 15 9.43 -0.29 7.80
C LEU A 15 7.91 -0.13 7.81
N THR A 16 7.38 0.61 8.78
CA THR A 16 5.94 0.91 8.89
C THR A 16 5.44 1.65 7.65
N LEU A 17 6.20 2.64 7.17
CA LEU A 17 5.88 3.40 5.97
C LEU A 17 5.91 2.52 4.71
N GLY A 18 6.87 1.60 4.63
CA GLY A 18 6.94 0.56 3.59
C GLY A 18 5.74 -0.38 3.61
N ILE A 19 5.29 -0.83 4.79
CA ILE A 19 4.11 -1.69 4.95
C ILE A 19 2.84 -0.97 4.49
N ILE A 20 2.68 0.31 4.85
CA ILE A 20 1.52 1.12 4.44
C ILE A 20 1.47 1.25 2.92
N ILE A 21 2.60 1.58 2.28
CA ILE A 21 2.68 1.67 0.82
C ILE A 21 2.37 0.32 0.18
N PHE A 22 2.95 -0.77 0.69
CA PHE A 22 2.70 -2.11 0.20
C PHE A 22 1.22 -2.50 0.29
N MET A 23 0.55 -2.20 1.41
CA MET A 23 -0.89 -2.42 1.57
C MET A 23 -1.71 -1.68 0.50
N LEU A 24 -1.41 -0.41 0.24
CA LEU A 24 -2.13 0.38 -0.76
C LEU A 24 -1.93 -0.17 -2.18
N VAL A 25 -0.70 -0.52 -2.53
CA VAL A 25 -0.37 -1.12 -3.84
C VAL A 25 -1.07 -2.48 -4.00
N MET A 26 -1.03 -3.34 -2.98
CA MET A 26 -1.71 -4.65 -3.01
C MET A 26 -3.22 -4.50 -3.10
N MET A 27 -3.81 -3.54 -2.38
CA MET A 27 -5.24 -3.25 -2.44
C MET A 27 -5.64 -2.80 -3.85
N GLY A 28 -4.88 -1.91 -4.48
CA GLY A 28 -5.09 -1.50 -5.87
C GLY A 28 -4.93 -2.66 -6.85
N TYR A 29 -3.86 -3.46 -6.72
CA TYR A 29 -3.60 -4.62 -7.58
C TYR A 29 -4.73 -5.65 -7.52
N LEU A 30 -5.18 -6.03 -6.32
CA LEU A 30 -6.27 -6.98 -6.14
C LEU A 30 -7.59 -6.41 -6.68
N PHE A 31 -7.85 -5.12 -6.48
CA PHE A 31 -9.04 -4.46 -7.01
C PHE A 31 -9.04 -4.41 -8.54
N SER A 32 -7.91 -4.05 -9.15
CA SER A 32 -7.73 -4.08 -10.62
C SER A 32 -7.86 -5.50 -11.18
N MET A 33 -7.29 -6.50 -10.50
CA MET A 33 -7.43 -7.91 -10.89
C MET A 33 -8.89 -8.38 -10.80
N PHE A 34 -9.60 -7.98 -9.74
CA PHE A 34 -11.02 -8.30 -9.54
C PHE A 34 -11.90 -7.68 -10.62
N ILE A 35 -11.73 -6.39 -10.90
CA ILE A 35 -12.46 -5.69 -11.98
C ILE A 35 -12.11 -6.31 -13.34
N SER A 36 -10.83 -6.54 -13.62
CA SER A 36 -10.41 -7.14 -14.89
C SER A 36 -11.02 -8.52 -15.10
N LYS A 37 -11.10 -9.35 -14.05
CA LYS A 37 -11.72 -10.68 -14.10
C LYS A 37 -13.24 -10.61 -14.28
N MET A 38 -13.90 -9.60 -13.71
CA MET A 38 -15.34 -9.36 -13.96
C MET A 38 -15.60 -8.90 -15.40
N ASN A 39 -14.72 -8.07 -15.95
CA ASN A 39 -14.87 -7.49 -17.29
C ASN A 39 -14.51 -8.46 -18.43
N HIS A 40 -13.86 -9.59 -18.13
CA HIS A 40 -13.51 -10.64 -19.10
C HIS A 40 -14.60 -11.72 -19.25
N LYS A 41 -15.79 -11.49 -18.67
CA LYS A 41 -16.94 -12.41 -18.70
C LYS A 41 -18.03 -12.00 -19.72
N GLU A 42 -17.72 -11.08 -20.64
CA GLU A 42 -18.51 -10.84 -21.86
C GLU A 42 -17.94 -11.61 -23.04
#